data_AF-A0A2R6DJ51-F1
#
_entry.id   AF-A0A2R6DJ51-F1
#
_cell.length_a   1.000
_cell.length_b   1.000
_cell.length_c   1.000
_cell.angle_alpha   90.00
_cell.angle_beta   90.00
_cell.angle_gamma   90.00
#
_symmetry.space_group_name_H-M   'P 1'
#
loop_
_entity.id
_entity.type
_entity.pdbx_description
1 polymer ?
#
loop_
_entity_poly.entity_id
_entity_poly.type
_entity_poly.pdbx_seq_one_letter_code
_entity_poly.pdbx_strand_id
1 'polypeptide(L)'
;MTDRSESPSILSRGERDVATRLREGRSVAEIAEARDTTTEGIEKAIDRVREKTERALTTLAESPFTAELGADLDPESRRALRDALAERADLDNAEKSDDTDS
;
A
#
# COMPACT_ATOMS: atom_id res chain seq x y z
N MET A 1 -10.88 27.05 -6.26
CA MET A 1 -11.07 26.10 -5.15
C MET A 1 -10.51 24.77 -5.61
N THR A 2 -9.34 24.38 -5.13
CA THR A 2 -8.79 23.05 -5.41
C THR A 2 -9.58 22.05 -4.59
N ASP A 3 -10.27 21.14 -5.27
CA ASP A 3 -11.00 20.05 -4.64
C ASP A 3 -10.04 19.25 -3.75
N ARG A 4 -10.17 19.36 -2.42
CA ARG A 4 -9.32 18.61 -1.47
C ARG A 4 -9.62 17.10 -1.50
N SER A 5 -10.60 16.65 -2.27
CA SER A 5 -10.97 15.24 -2.44
C SER A 5 -10.14 14.52 -3.52
N GLU A 6 -9.32 15.26 -4.28
CA GLU A 6 -8.39 14.70 -5.27
C GLU A 6 -6.94 14.91 -4.83
N SER A 7 -6.57 14.46 -3.62
CA SER A 7 -5.16 14.24 -3.32
C SER A 7 -4.58 13.31 -4.41
N PRO A 8 -3.48 13.70 -5.08
CA PRO A 8 -2.88 12.88 -6.11
C PRO A 8 -2.57 11.51 -5.51
N SER A 9 -3.05 10.46 -6.18
CA SER A 9 -2.95 9.09 -5.70
C SER A 9 -2.38 8.21 -6.80
N ILE A 10 -1.51 7.28 -6.39
CA ILE A 10 -1.00 6.20 -7.25
C ILE A 10 -2.10 5.19 -7.61
N LEU A 11 -3.20 5.19 -6.85
CA LEU A 11 -4.34 4.31 -7.05
C LEU A 11 -5.38 4.97 -7.96
N SER A 12 -5.95 4.18 -8.86
CA SER A 12 -7.12 4.57 -9.64
C SER A 12 -8.32 4.83 -8.74
N ARG A 13 -9.34 5.56 -9.24
CA ARG A 13 -10.60 5.77 -8.49
C ARG A 13 -11.22 4.45 -8.02
N GLY A 14 -11.21 3.43 -8.90
CA GLY A 14 -11.75 2.11 -8.58
C GLY A 14 -10.99 1.39 -7.46
N GLU A 15 -9.67 1.44 -7.49
CA GLU A 15 -8.80 0.84 -6.46
C GLU A 15 -8.92 1.57 -5.12
N ARG A 16 -9.00 2.91 -5.13
CA ARG A 16 -9.22 3.71 -3.91
C ARG A 16 -10.54 3.35 -3.23
N ASP A 17 -11.58 3.18 -4.02
CA ASP A 17 -12.90 2.82 -3.53
C ASP A 17 -12.93 1.39 -2.94
N VAL A 18 -12.23 0.42 -3.55
CA VAL A 18 -12.04 -0.92 -2.95
C VAL A 18 -11.27 -0.82 -1.63
N ALA A 19 -10.13 -0.12 -1.60
CA ALA A 19 -9.32 0.03 -0.40
C ALA A 19 -10.08 0.72 0.75
N THR A 20 -10.93 1.71 0.42
CA THR A 20 -11.76 2.40 1.41
C THR A 20 -12.78 1.45 2.04
N ARG A 21 -13.51 0.67 1.23
CA ARG A 21 -14.49 -0.29 1.76
C ARG A 21 -13.85 -1.42 2.58
N LEU A 22 -12.66 -1.87 2.20
CA LEU A 22 -11.90 -2.83 3.01
C LEU A 22 -11.51 -2.23 4.37
N ARG A 23 -11.09 -0.96 4.40
CA ARG A 23 -10.79 -0.24 5.65
C ARG A 23 -12.03 -0.06 6.53
N GLU A 24 -13.21 0.08 5.93
CA GLU A 24 -14.50 0.09 6.63
C GLU A 24 -14.89 -1.30 7.18
N GLY A 25 -14.11 -2.35 6.90
CA GLY A 25 -14.35 -3.72 7.37
C GLY A 25 -15.28 -4.55 6.48
N ARG A 26 -15.59 -4.08 5.27
CA ARG A 26 -16.43 -4.85 4.33
C ARG A 26 -15.65 -6.03 3.75
N SER A 27 -16.33 -7.15 3.59
CA SER A 27 -15.80 -8.34 2.93
C SER A 27 -15.70 -8.16 1.40
N VAL A 28 -14.87 -8.99 0.77
CA VAL A 28 -14.73 -9.04 -0.70
C VAL A 28 -16.07 -9.25 -1.40
N ALA A 29 -16.94 -10.11 -0.84
CA ALA A 29 -18.25 -10.40 -1.39
C ALA A 29 -19.19 -9.19 -1.34
N GLU A 30 -19.26 -8.50 -0.20
CA GLU A 30 -20.07 -7.28 -0.04
C GLU A 30 -19.59 -6.16 -0.98
N ILE A 31 -18.28 -6.06 -1.20
CA ILE A 31 -17.72 -5.08 -2.12
C ILE A 31 -18.04 -5.44 -3.58
N ALA A 32 -18.00 -6.73 -3.92
CA ALA A 32 -18.34 -7.23 -5.25
C ALA A 32 -19.82 -6.95 -5.59
N GLU A 33 -20.72 -7.26 -4.65
CA GLU A 33 -22.15 -6.96 -4.75
C GLU A 33 -22.40 -5.45 -4.92
N ALA A 34 -21.82 -4.63 -4.03
CA ALA A 34 -22.01 -3.18 -4.07
C ALA A 34 -21.49 -2.52 -5.37
N ARG A 35 -20.59 -3.18 -6.09
CA ARG A 35 -19.96 -2.69 -7.32
C ARG A 35 -20.46 -3.39 -8.57
N ASP A 36 -21.43 -4.28 -8.45
CA ASP A 36 -21.95 -5.11 -9.55
C ASP A 36 -20.82 -5.79 -10.34
N THR A 37 -19.94 -6.47 -9.61
CA THR A 37 -18.76 -7.16 -10.17
C THR A 37 -18.51 -8.49 -9.47
N THR A 38 -17.52 -9.25 -9.93
CA THR A 38 -17.17 -10.55 -9.35
C THR A 38 -16.21 -10.40 -8.18
N THR A 39 -16.24 -11.36 -7.25
CA THR A 39 -15.24 -11.46 -6.16
C THR A 39 -13.81 -11.51 -6.71
N GLU A 40 -13.59 -12.27 -7.78
CA GLU A 40 -12.30 -12.32 -8.49
C GLU A 40 -11.88 -10.94 -9.02
N GLY A 41 -12.82 -10.13 -9.49
CA GLY A 41 -12.56 -8.75 -9.92
C GLY A 41 -12.10 -7.86 -8.77
N ILE A 42 -12.65 -8.05 -7.58
CA ILE A 42 -12.24 -7.34 -6.35
C ILE A 42 -10.87 -7.83 -5.87
N GLU A 43 -10.63 -9.14 -5.85
CA GLU A 43 -9.32 -9.73 -5.49
C GLU A 43 -8.21 -9.17 -6.39
N LYS A 44 -8.42 -9.16 -7.71
CA LYS A 44 -7.48 -8.53 -8.65
C LYS A 44 -7.26 -7.04 -8.38
N ALA A 45 -8.27 -6.32 -7.89
CA ALA A 45 -8.12 -4.92 -7.52
C ALA A 45 -7.28 -4.77 -6.24
N ILE A 46 -7.44 -5.68 -5.27
CA ILE A 46 -6.62 -5.74 -4.05
C ILE A 46 -5.16 -6.00 -4.40
N ASP A 47 -4.89 -6.97 -5.27
CA ASP A 47 -3.54 -7.29 -5.70
C ASP A 47 -2.85 -6.10 -6.37
N ARG A 48 -3.56 -5.39 -7.26
CA ARG A 48 -3.03 -4.16 -7.87
C ARG A 48 -2.77 -3.04 -6.85
N VAL A 49 -3.62 -2.92 -5.81
CA VAL A 49 -3.37 -1.96 -4.72
C VAL A 49 -2.09 -2.32 -3.97
N ARG A 50 -1.88 -3.60 -3.65
CA ARG A 50 -0.67 -4.09 -2.98
C ARG A 50 0.57 -3.81 -3.82
N GLU A 51 0.57 -4.26 -5.08
CA GLU A 51 1.70 -4.07 -6.01
C GLU A 51 2.08 -2.58 -6.16
N LYS A 52 1.09 -1.70 -6.36
CA LYS A 52 1.37 -0.26 -6.50
C LYS A 52 1.92 0.35 -5.22
N THR A 53 1.37 -0.04 -4.07
CA THR A 53 1.82 0.43 -2.77
C THR A 53 3.26 -0.03 -2.50
N GLU A 54 3.54 -1.30 -2.72
CA GLU A 54 4.88 -1.88 -2.57
C GLU A 54 5.89 -1.19 -3.47
N ARG A 55 5.58 -1.04 -4.76
CA ARG A 55 6.48 -0.34 -5.69
C ARG A 55 6.76 1.10 -5.25
N ALA A 56 5.74 1.82 -4.79
CA ALA A 56 5.90 3.18 -4.29
C ALA A 56 6.78 3.21 -3.02
N LEU A 57 6.59 2.26 -2.10
CA LEU A 57 7.41 2.15 -0.89
C LEU A 57 8.86 1.78 -1.20
N THR A 58 9.11 0.87 -2.15
CA THR A 58 10.47 0.55 -2.62
C THR A 58 11.15 1.77 -3.24
N THR A 59 10.46 2.47 -4.14
CA THR A 59 10.99 3.72 -4.74
C THR A 59 11.29 4.77 -3.66
N LEU A 60 10.43 4.87 -2.64
CA LEU A 60 10.68 5.74 -1.51
C LEU A 60 11.89 5.28 -0.70
N ALA A 61 12.03 3.99 -0.38
CA ALA A 61 13.16 3.46 0.38
C ALA A 61 14.51 3.69 -0.33
N GLU A 62 14.55 3.57 -1.66
CA GLU A 62 15.74 3.80 -2.48
C GLU A 62 16.05 5.28 -2.73
N SER A 63 15.10 6.17 -2.47
CA SER A 63 15.27 7.59 -2.74
C SER A 63 16.26 8.25 -1.77
N PRO A 64 17.29 8.97 -2.28
CA PRO A 64 18.24 9.69 -1.43
C PRO A 64 17.57 10.81 -0.62
N PHE A 65 16.38 11.25 -1.04
CA PHE A 65 15.61 12.30 -0.38
C PHE A 65 14.77 11.78 0.79
N THR A 66 14.64 10.48 1.00
CA THR A 66 13.74 9.92 2.03
C THR A 66 14.21 10.22 3.45
N ALA A 67 15.52 10.31 3.67
CA ALA A 67 16.08 10.78 4.93
C ALA A 67 15.69 12.24 5.23
N GLU A 68 15.61 13.08 4.21
CA GLU A 68 15.22 14.49 4.30
C GLU A 68 13.70 14.65 4.42
N LEU A 69 12.92 13.89 3.63
CA LEU A 69 11.45 13.83 3.70
C LEU A 69 10.96 13.39 5.07
N GLY A 70 11.71 12.49 5.72
CA GLY A 70 11.47 12.13 7.11
C GLY A 70 11.43 13.38 8.00
N ALA A 71 12.33 14.35 7.83
CA ALA A 71 12.39 15.55 8.67
C ALA A 71 11.12 16.40 8.57
N ASP A 72 10.45 16.41 7.42
CA ASP A 72 9.20 17.15 7.19
C ASP A 72 7.94 16.45 7.71
N LEU A 73 8.00 15.13 7.95
CA LEU A 73 6.90 14.39 8.57
C LEU A 73 6.78 14.73 10.06
N ASP A 74 5.55 14.73 10.59
CA ASP A 74 5.37 14.74 12.04
C ASP A 74 5.98 13.46 12.67
N PRO A 75 6.35 13.49 13.97
CA PRO A 75 7.05 12.39 14.61
C PRO A 75 6.29 11.04 14.58
N GLU A 76 4.95 11.08 14.57
CA GLU A 76 4.11 9.88 14.57
C GLU A 76 4.09 9.25 13.17
N SER A 77 3.81 10.06 12.14
CA SER A 77 3.86 9.64 10.73
C SER A 77 5.25 9.13 10.33
N ARG A 78 6.31 9.80 10.81
CA ARG A 78 7.69 9.37 10.59
C ARG A 78 7.98 8.01 11.23
N ARG A 79 7.48 7.77 12.44
CA ARG A 79 7.67 6.49 13.14
C ARG A 79 6.95 5.37 12.40
N ALA A 80 5.68 5.58 12.05
CA ALA A 80 4.89 4.62 11.29
C ALA A 80 5.55 4.27 9.94
N LEU A 81 6.11 5.25 9.24
CA LEU A 81 6.84 5.01 7.99
C LEU A 81 8.11 4.16 8.22
N ARG A 82 8.91 4.46 9.25
CA ARG A 82 10.11 3.66 9.54
C ARG A 82 9.78 2.24 9.95
N ASP A 83 8.74 2.05 10.78
CA ASP A 83 8.32 0.73 11.23
C ASP A 83 7.88 -0.13 10.02
N ALA A 84 7.10 0.45 9.11
CA ALA A 84 6.67 -0.23 7.88
C ALA A 84 7.85 -0.58 6.93
N LEU A 85 8.85 0.29 6.85
CA LEU A 85 10.05 0.01 6.04
C LEU A 85 10.96 -1.05 6.68
N ALA A 86 11.05 -1.08 8.01
CA ALA A 86 11.84 -2.08 8.74
C ALA A 86 11.21 -3.48 8.64
N GLU A 87 9.89 -3.59 8.82
CA GLU A 87 9.15 -4.86 8.66
C GLU A 87 9.37 -5.45 7.25
N ARG A 88 9.44 -4.61 6.22
CA ARG A 88 9.76 -5.05 4.86
C ARG A 88 11.19 -5.58 4.73
N ALA A 89 12.18 -4.92 5.35
CA ALA A 89 13.56 -5.38 5.31
C ALA A 89 13.75 -6.75 6.01
N ASP A 90 12.93 -7.05 7.01
CA ASP A 90 12.92 -8.34 7.69
C ASP A 90 12.31 -9.45 6.81
N LEU A 91 11.24 -9.15 6.05
CA LEU A 91 10.64 -10.09 5.07
C LEU A 91 11.60 -10.41 3.91
N ASP A 92 12.26 -9.39 3.35
CA ASP A 92 13.26 -9.58 2.27
C ASP A 92 14.48 -10.39 2.75
N ASN A 93 14.80 -10.39 4.05
CA ASN A 93 15.86 -11.22 4.63
C ASN A 93 15.39 -12.65 4.95
N ALA A 94 14.12 -12.84 5.30
CA ALA A 94 13.54 -14.15 5.56
C ALA A 94 13.50 -15.02 4.29
N GLU A 95 13.14 -14.46 3.13
CA GLU A 95 13.16 -15.22 1.86
C GLU A 95 14.57 -15.62 1.41
N LYS A 96 15.60 -14.80 1.71
CA LYS A 96 17.00 -15.14 1.37
C LYS A 96 17.59 -16.24 2.26
N SER A 97 16.94 -16.56 3.37
CA SER A 97 17.43 -17.54 4.33
C SER A 97 17.09 -18.99 3.95
N ASP A 98 16.10 -19.18 3.06
CA ASP A 98 15.59 -20.51 2.67
C ASP A 98 16.35 -21.12 1.46
N ASP A 99 17.19 -20.33 0.79
CA ASP A 99 17.96 -20.74 -0.41
C ASP A 99 19.40 -21.23 -0.09
N THR A 100 19.75 -21.47 1.18
CA THR A 100 21.14 -21.86 1.57
C THR A 100 21.32 -23.29 2.11
N ASP A 101 20.39 -24.21 1.86
CA ASP A 101 20.61 -25.64 2.16
C ASP A 101 20.18 -26.52 0.96
N SER A 102 21.12 -26.78 0.05
CA SER A 102 21.08 -27.84 -0.96
C SER A 102 22.49 -28.27 -1.37
#